data_AF-A0A831NX14-F1
#
_entry.id   AF-A0A831NX14-F1
#
_cell.length_a   1.000
_cell.length_b   1.000
_cell.length_c   1.000
_cell.angle_alpha   90.00
_cell.angle_beta   90.00
_cell.angle_gamma   90.00
#
_symmetry.space_group_name_H-M   'P 1'
#
loop_
_entity.id
_entity.type
_entity.pdbx_description
1 polymer ?
#
loop_
_entity_poly.entity_id
_entity_poly.type
_entity_poly.pdbx_seq_one_letter_code
_entity_poly.pdbx_strand_id
1 'polypeptide(L)' 'MPRPKRKRFVQSMPTAVFFKPRGVPLRELKGVVLPLEGFEAFRLVDGEGLSREEAAALMEVSRPTLCRIL' A
#
# COMPACT_ATOMS: atom_id res chain seq x y z
N MET A 1 14.46 -10.31 -18.25
CA MET A 1 13.88 -8.96 -18.14
C MET A 1 12.75 -8.99 -17.10
N PRO A 2 12.67 -8.04 -16.15
CA PRO A 2 11.56 -7.97 -15.22
C PRO A 2 10.25 -7.71 -15.97
N ARG A 3 9.19 -8.44 -15.60
CA ARG A 3 7.87 -8.27 -16.21
C ARG A 3 7.37 -6.84 -15.97
N PRO A 4 6.85 -6.13 -17.00
CA PRO A 4 6.29 -4.80 -16.81
C PRO A 4 5.19 -4.83 -15.73
N LYS A 5 5.24 -3.85 -14.82
CA LYS A 5 4.18 -3.69 -13.81
C LYS A 5 2.87 -3.39 -14.54
N ARG A 6 1.80 -4.10 -14.19
CA ARG A 6 0.46 -3.79 -14.70
C ARG A 6 0.03 -2.42 -14.16
N LYS A 7 -0.76 -1.70 -14.96
CA LYS A 7 -1.46 -0.51 -14.48
C LYS A 7 -2.39 -0.88 -13.33
N ARG A 8 -2.62 0.07 -12.44
CA ARG A 8 -3.47 -0.06 -11.25
C ARG A 8 -3.95 1.32 -10.84
N PHE A 9 -5.10 1.35 -10.19
CA PHE A 9 -5.74 2.59 -9.80
C PHE A 9 -5.48 2.90 -8.33
N VAL A 10 -5.23 4.17 -8.04
CA VAL A 10 -5.03 4.71 -6.69
C VAL A 10 -6.00 5.88 -6.57
N GLN A 11 -6.97 5.77 -5.66
CA GLN A 11 -8.03 6.77 -5.53
C GLN A 11 -7.65 7.87 -4.52
N SER A 12 -6.77 7.56 -3.57
CA SER A 12 -6.41 8.47 -2.50
C SER A 12 -4.91 8.67 -2.40
N MET A 13 -4.50 9.93 -2.25
CA MET A 13 -3.11 10.29 -1.94
C MET A 13 -2.92 10.41 -0.43
N PRO A 14 -1.81 9.92 0.12
CA PRO A 14 -1.54 10.04 1.54
C PRO A 14 -1.37 11.52 1.93
N THR A 15 -2.07 11.96 2.98
CA THR A 15 -1.92 13.30 3.56
C THR A 15 -0.63 13.42 4.38
N ALA A 16 -0.13 12.31 4.92
CA ALA A 16 1.14 12.19 5.61
C ALA A 16 1.99 11.10 4.95
N VAL A 17 3.23 11.44 4.60
CA VAL A 17 4.15 10.55 3.87
C VAL A 17 5.23 9.92 4.76
N PHE A 18 5.22 10.25 6.05
CA PHE A 18 6.24 9.79 6.98
C PHE A 18 5.66 9.49 8.36
N PHE A 19 6.03 8.33 8.90
CA PHE A 19 5.72 7.94 10.26
C PHE A 19 7.01 7.66 11.02
N LYS A 20 7.11 8.20 12.23
CA LYS A 20 8.23 7.94 13.14
C LYS A 20 7.68 7.46 14.48
N PRO A 21 8.05 6.25 14.95
CA PRO A 21 7.70 5.83 16.29
C PRO A 21 8.36 6.71 17.36
N ARG A 22 7.67 6.90 18.48
CA ARG A 22 8.18 7.65 19.63
C ARG A 22 9.15 6.77 20.43
N GLY A 23 10.23 7.37 20.95
CA GLY A 23 11.15 6.71 21.88
C GLY A 23 12.48 6.24 21.29
N VAL A 24 12.65 6.27 19.95
CA VAL A 24 13.92 5.92 19.30
C VAL A 24 14.41 7.10 18.45
N PRO A 25 15.69 7.49 18.54
CA PRO A 25 16.30 8.48 17.65
C PRO A 25 16.18 8.08 16.18
N LEU A 26 15.93 9.04 15.29
CA LEU A 26 15.71 8.76 13.87
C LEU A 26 16.91 8.07 13.20
N ARG A 27 18.13 8.44 13.62
CA ARG A 27 19.40 7.88 13.12
C ARG A 27 19.58 6.38 13.43
N GLU A 28 18.85 5.86 14.41
CA GLU A 28 18.92 4.45 14.84
C GLU A 28 17.78 3.61 14.22
N LEU A 29 16.82 4.26 13.57
CA LEU A 29 15.69 3.59 12.93
C LEU A 29 16.03 3.18 11.49
N LYS A 30 15.69 1.94 11.14
CA LYS A 30 15.69 1.49 9.76
C LYS A 30 14.37 1.88 9.11
N GLY A 31 14.41 2.78 8.13
CA GLY A 31 13.24 3.16 7.35
C GLY A 31 12.83 2.04 6.38
N VAL A 32 11.52 1.92 6.14
CA VAL A 32 10.96 1.17 5.02
C VAL A 32 10.05 2.10 4.23
N VAL A 33 10.04 1.94 2.91
CA VAL A 33 9.16 2.73 2.03
C VAL A 33 7.93 1.88 1.74
N LEU A 34 6.77 2.37 2.16
CA LEU A 34 5.49 1.85 1.69
C LEU A 34 5.21 2.47 0.32
N PRO A 35 5.18 1.69 -0.79
CA PRO A 35 4.85 2.24 -2.09
C PRO A 35 3.41 2.75 -2.10
N LEU A 36 3.09 3.68 -3.02
CA LEU A 36 1.76 4.27 -3.12
C LEU A 36 0.65 3.22 -3.32
N GLU A 37 0.93 2.16 -4.08
CA GLU A 37 0.02 1.02 -4.23
C GLU A 37 -0.23 0.27 -2.92
N GLY A 38 0.78 0.17 -2.06
CA GLY A 38 0.68 -0.46 -0.74
C GLY A 38 -0.17 0.37 0.20
N PHE A 39 -0.04 1.70 0.13
CA PHE A 39 -0.91 2.61 0.87
C PHE A 39 -2.39 2.44 0.47
N GLU A 40 -2.69 2.44 -0.83
CA GLU A 40 -4.07 2.26 -1.30
C GLU A 40 -4.63 0.89 -0.89
N ALA A 41 -3.85 -0.19 -1.03
CA ALA A 41 -4.27 -1.52 -0.62
C ALA A 41 -4.54 -1.62 0.88
N PHE A 42 -3.65 -1.04 1.71
CA PHE A 42 -3.81 -0.97 3.16
C PHE A 42 -5.04 -0.13 3.56
N ARG A 43 -5.25 1.00 2.89
CA ARG A 43 -6.40 1.88 3.10
C ARG A 43 -7.72 1.15 2.84
N LEU A 44 -7.83 0.43 1.72
CA LEU A 44 -9.07 -0.27 1.34
C LEU A 44 -9.35 -1.49 2.22
N VAL A 45 -8.33 -2.30 2.53
CA VAL A 45 -8.53 -3.55 3.29
C VAL A 45 -8.56 -3.30 4.79
N ASP A 46 -7.50 -2.72 5.35
CA ASP A 46 -7.36 -2.53 6.80
C ASP A 46 -8.06 -1.26 7.29
N GLY A 47 -8.09 -0.20 6.45
CA GLY A 47 -8.72 1.08 6.80
C GLY A 47 -10.24 1.09 6.62
N GLU A 48 -10.74 0.59 5.48
CA GLU A 48 -12.18 0.57 5.15
C GLU A 48 -12.85 -0.79 5.43
N GLY A 49 -12.07 -1.84 5.72
CA GLY A 49 -12.61 -3.17 6.02
C GLY A 49 -13.14 -3.93 4.81
N LEU A 50 -12.79 -3.52 3.59
CA LEU A 50 -13.24 -4.20 2.37
C LEU A 50 -12.58 -5.57 2.23
N SER A 51 -13.27 -6.49 1.56
CA SER A 51 -12.67 -7.77 1.19
C SER A 51 -11.53 -7.58 0.19
N ARG A 52 -10.61 -8.54 0.16
CA ARG A 52 -9.48 -8.52 -0.80
C ARG A 52 -9.96 -8.59 -2.25
N GLU A 53 -11.12 -9.19 -2.50
CA GLU A 53 -11.78 -9.21 -3.80
C GLU A 53 -12.25 -7.81 -4.20
N GLU A 54 -12.96 -7.10 -3.32
CA GLU A 54 -13.47 -5.75 -3.57
C GLU A 54 -12.34 -4.74 -3.75
N ALA A 55 -11.35 -4.76 -2.86
CA ALA A 55 -10.19 -3.88 -2.95
C ALA A 55 -9.39 -4.12 -4.25
N ALA A 56 -9.24 -5.37 -4.69
CA ALA A 56 -8.57 -5.69 -5.94
C ALA A 56 -9.34 -5.16 -7.16
N ALA A 57 -10.67 -5.23 -7.13
CA ALA A 57 -11.52 -4.67 -8.18
C ALA A 57 -11.40 -3.13 -8.26
N LEU A 58 -11.41 -2.43 -7.11
CA LEU A 58 -11.24 -0.97 -7.05
C LEU A 58 -9.88 -0.49 -7.55
N MET A 59 -8.82 -1.28 -7.32
CA MET A 59 -7.47 -1.00 -7.81
C MET A 59 -7.22 -1.48 -9.25
N GLU A 60 -8.22 -2.09 -9.90
CA GLU A 60 -8.11 -2.72 -11.23
C GLU A 60 -6.97 -3.76 -11.34
N VAL A 61 -6.75 -4.53 -10.27
CA VAL A 61 -5.76 -5.61 -10.23
C VAL A 61 -6.39 -6.95 -9.91
N SER A 62 -5.67 -8.03 -10.21
CA SER A 62 -6.11 -9.36 -9.76
C SER A 62 -5.93 -9.50 -8.23
N ARG A 63 -6.79 -10.27 -7.57
CA ARG A 63 -6.66 -10.61 -6.14
C ARG A 63 -5.24 -11.09 -5.75
N PRO A 64 -4.57 -11.99 -6.49
CA PRO A 64 -3.19 -12.38 -6.18
C PRO A 64 -2.17 -11.24 -6.29
N THR A 65 -2.46 -10.20 -7.07
CA THR A 65 -1.60 -9.01 -7.16
C THR A 65 -1.80 -8.12 -5.95
N LEU A 66 -3.05 -7.91 -5.50
CA LEU A 66 -3.33 -7.19 -4.26
C LEU A 66 -2.66 -7.88 -3.05
N CYS A 67 -2.76 -9.20 -2.95
CA CYS A 67 -2.10 -9.97 -1.88
C CYS A 67 -0.57 -9.97 -1.93
N ARG A 68 0.06 -9.50 -3.01
CA ARG A 68 1.52 -9.30 -3.07
C ARG A 68 1.93 -7.87 -2.72
N ILE A 69 0.96 -6.95 -2.75
CA ILE A 69 1.15 -5.54 -2.41
C ILE A 69 1.03 -5.36 -0.89
N LEU A 70 0.07 -6.06 -0.27
CA LEU A 70 -0.05 -6.25 1.18
C LEU A 70 0.98 -7.28 1.67
#